data_AF-A0A819TI00-F1
#
_entry.id   AF-A0A819TI00-F1
#
_cell.length_a   1.000
_cell.length_b   1.000
_cell.length_c   1.000
_cell.angle_alpha   90.00
_cell.angle_beta   90.00
_cell.angle_gamma   90.00
#
_symmetry.space_group_name_H-M   'P 1'
#
loop_
_entity.id
_entity.type
_entity.pdbx_description
1 polymer ?
#
loop_
_entity_poly.entity_id
_entity_poly.type
_entity_poly.pdbx_seq_one_letter_code
_entity_poly.pdbx_strand_id
1 'polypeptide(L)'
;MHSVILEININIGDDGGIYAEIIDNRAFQDIARAFTDLKPGYVRLPDGNNLEGLTIPERFIWNNTVGPLENRTGRRGTWTGYNTLGFGLVELLSFVEDIGSTPVLVVYAGYSLDRQAVSQDQIQIYVDEVVRELDILTASASDNKMDALRAYLSCSEPFDIRYVEIGNEEFFNPSPSSYGYRWFAFHSGLSQKYPNITFIATTTQSIETSPAVDDHNYEVPLFFINNFCSYKKVPRSDPKVLAGEFSVTNDDDSKLNNPFDSG
;
A
#
# COMPACT_ATOMS: atom_id res chain seq x y z
N MET A 1 -10.31 1.88 -15.76
CA MET A 1 -9.07 2.19 -15.03
C MET A 1 -8.54 0.84 -14.60
N HIS A 2 -7.44 0.37 -15.18
CA HIS A 2 -6.81 -0.88 -14.74
C HIS A 2 -6.00 -0.57 -13.49
N SER A 3 -6.01 -1.45 -12.50
CA SER A 3 -5.23 -1.34 -11.26
C SER A 3 -4.22 -2.45 -11.20
N VAL A 4 -3.07 -2.17 -10.57
CA VAL A 4 -2.02 -3.14 -10.28
C VAL A 4 -1.65 -3.00 -8.82
N ILE A 5 -1.45 -4.13 -8.15
CA ILE A 5 -0.96 -4.18 -6.77
C ILE A 5 0.48 -4.68 -6.83
N LEU A 6 1.39 -3.98 -6.16
CA LEU A 6 2.74 -4.45 -5.95
C LEU A 6 2.88 -4.87 -4.49
N GLU A 7 3.07 -6.16 -4.27
CA GLU A 7 3.54 -6.69 -2.99
C GLU A 7 5.07 -6.83 -3.06
N ILE A 8 5.77 -6.40 -2.01
CA ILE A 8 7.24 -6.43 -1.92
C ILE A 8 7.83 -7.83 -1.75
N ASN A 9 7.08 -8.88 -2.12
CA ASN A 9 7.59 -10.25 -2.31
C ASN A 9 8.78 -10.31 -3.30
N ILE A 10 9.00 -9.25 -4.08
CA ILE A 10 10.20 -9.00 -4.90
C ILE A 10 11.51 -8.86 -4.11
N ASN A 11 11.46 -8.69 -2.79
CA ASN A 11 12.66 -8.66 -1.92
C ASN A 11 13.05 -10.05 -1.35
N ILE A 12 12.44 -11.15 -1.80
CA ILE A 12 12.75 -12.51 -1.34
C ILE A 12 14.09 -12.98 -1.95
N GLY A 13 15.11 -13.15 -1.10
CA GLY A 13 16.44 -13.67 -1.47
C GLY A 13 17.53 -12.60 -1.63
N ASP A 14 18.76 -13.02 -1.90
CA ASP A 14 19.95 -12.15 -2.08
C ASP A 14 19.80 -11.09 -3.19
N ASP A 15 18.73 -11.17 -3.99
CA ASP A 15 18.46 -10.38 -5.18
C ASP A 15 17.64 -9.09 -4.91
N GLY A 16 17.07 -8.88 -3.73
CA GLY A 16 16.31 -7.65 -3.47
C GLY A 16 17.17 -6.37 -3.56
N GLY A 17 18.49 -6.49 -3.34
CA GLY A 17 19.46 -5.41 -3.56
C GLY A 17 19.83 -5.19 -5.04
N ILE A 18 19.54 -6.15 -5.91
CA ILE A 18 19.98 -6.09 -7.30
C ILE A 18 19.22 -5.00 -8.07
N TYR A 19 17.99 -4.67 -7.67
CA TYR A 19 17.16 -3.62 -8.27
C TYR A 19 17.78 -2.22 -8.25
N ALA A 20 18.42 -1.81 -7.15
CA ALA A 20 19.05 -0.48 -7.10
C ALA A 20 20.26 -0.36 -8.06
N GLU A 21 20.79 -1.49 -8.53
CA GLU A 21 21.85 -1.57 -9.56
C GLU A 21 21.31 -1.95 -10.96
N ILE A 22 20.01 -2.26 -11.12
CA ILE A 22 19.44 -2.96 -12.30
C ILE A 22 18.54 -2.11 -13.21
N ILE A 23 18.94 -0.86 -13.45
CA ILE A 23 18.36 -0.14 -14.60
C ILE A 23 18.72 -0.86 -15.94
N ASP A 24 19.68 -1.79 -15.97
CA ASP A 24 20.17 -2.50 -17.16
C ASP A 24 19.87 -4.03 -17.26
N ASN A 25 19.13 -4.66 -16.34
CA ASN A 25 18.78 -6.09 -16.50
C ASN A 25 17.57 -6.28 -17.43
N ARG A 26 17.77 -7.04 -18.51
CA ARG A 26 16.74 -7.33 -19.52
C ARG A 26 15.48 -8.01 -18.94
N ALA A 27 15.63 -8.89 -17.94
CA ALA A 27 14.48 -9.60 -17.37
C ALA A 27 13.54 -8.69 -16.57
N PHE A 28 14.10 -7.72 -15.83
CA PHE A 28 13.28 -6.72 -15.14
C PHE A 28 12.71 -5.69 -16.12
N GLN A 29 13.47 -5.31 -17.15
CA GLN A 29 12.94 -4.46 -18.23
C GLN A 29 11.73 -5.10 -18.92
N ASP A 30 11.70 -6.42 -19.11
CA ASP A 30 10.53 -7.10 -19.69
C ASP A 30 9.30 -7.07 -18.77
N ILE A 31 9.49 -7.22 -17.45
CA ILE A 31 8.41 -7.10 -16.45
C ILE A 31 7.93 -5.64 -16.34
N ALA A 32 8.86 -4.69 -16.22
CA ALA A 32 8.56 -3.27 -16.19
C ALA A 32 7.79 -2.83 -17.44
N ARG A 33 8.20 -3.31 -18.62
CA ARG A 33 7.47 -3.09 -19.88
C ARG A 33 6.07 -3.67 -19.86
N ALA A 34 5.89 -4.89 -19.32
CA ALA A 34 4.56 -5.47 -19.18
C ALA A 34 3.66 -4.58 -18.30
N PHE A 35 4.18 -4.01 -17.21
CA PHE A 35 3.46 -3.04 -16.39
C PHE A 35 3.18 -1.72 -17.12
N THR A 36 4.15 -1.18 -17.86
CA THR A 36 3.95 0.02 -18.68
C THR A 36 2.87 -0.21 -19.74
N ASP A 37 2.86 -1.37 -20.39
CA ASP A 37 1.90 -1.73 -21.43
C ASP A 37 0.47 -1.89 -20.89
N LEU A 38 0.30 -2.32 -19.63
CA LEU A 38 -0.99 -2.36 -18.94
C LEU A 38 -1.59 -0.96 -18.72
N LYS A 39 -0.74 0.08 -18.64
CA LYS A 39 -1.11 1.47 -18.34
C LYS A 39 -2.02 1.57 -17.13
N PRO A 40 -1.59 1.09 -15.95
CA PRO A 40 -2.39 1.16 -14.74
C PRO A 40 -2.71 2.62 -14.41
N GLY A 41 -3.93 2.87 -13.97
CA GLY A 41 -4.32 4.20 -13.50
C GLY A 41 -3.75 4.51 -12.11
N TYR A 42 -3.53 3.47 -11.31
CA TYR A 42 -2.87 3.55 -10.02
C TYR A 42 -2.13 2.26 -9.68
N VAL A 43 -1.16 2.37 -8.77
CA VAL A 43 -0.47 1.25 -8.12
C VAL A 43 -0.52 1.39 -6.61
N ARG A 44 -1.01 0.36 -5.92
CA ARG A 44 -1.00 0.25 -4.45
C ARG A 44 0.34 -0.31 -3.98
N LEU A 45 0.97 0.34 -2.99
CA LEU A 45 2.33 0.04 -2.48
C LEU A 45 2.48 0.48 -1.01
N PRO A 46 3.43 -0.05 -0.22
CA PRO A 46 4.43 -1.04 -0.59
C PRO A 46 3.93 -2.49 -0.50
N ASP A 47 2.84 -2.76 0.22
CA ASP A 47 2.30 -4.11 0.40
C ASP A 47 0.91 -4.07 1.05
N GLY A 48 0.24 -5.22 1.10
CA GLY A 48 -0.82 -5.52 2.05
C GLY A 48 -0.21 -6.06 3.36
N ASN A 49 -0.34 -7.36 3.61
CA ASN A 49 0.09 -8.00 4.87
C ASN A 49 1.55 -7.73 5.26
N ASN A 50 2.48 -7.58 4.31
CA ASN A 50 3.90 -7.39 4.64
C ASN A 50 4.21 -6.00 5.23
N LEU A 51 3.31 -5.02 5.01
CA LEU A 51 3.31 -3.71 5.67
C LEU A 51 3.13 -3.86 7.18
N GLU A 52 2.14 -4.65 7.58
CA GLU A 52 1.75 -4.87 8.98
C GLU A 52 2.81 -5.62 9.77
N GLY A 53 3.44 -6.60 9.12
CA GLY A 53 4.36 -7.49 9.81
C GLY A 53 3.67 -8.49 10.73
N LEU A 54 4.44 -9.45 11.27
CA LEU A 54 3.93 -10.36 12.29
C LEU A 54 3.78 -9.64 13.64
N THR A 55 4.79 -8.88 14.04
CA THR A 55 4.81 -8.09 15.27
C THR A 55 5.08 -6.62 14.99
N ILE A 56 4.75 -5.72 15.92
CA ILE A 56 4.95 -4.27 15.75
C ILE A 56 6.41 -3.89 15.40
N PRO A 57 7.46 -4.50 16.00
CA PRO A 57 8.85 -4.27 15.59
C PRO A 57 9.19 -4.85 14.23
N GLU A 58 8.47 -5.90 13.80
CA GLU A 58 8.59 -6.54 12.50
C GLU A 58 7.57 -5.99 11.49
N ARG A 59 7.13 -4.74 11.59
CA ARG A 59 6.38 -4.06 10.52
C ARG A 59 7.31 -3.56 9.40
N PHE A 60 6.75 -3.06 8.31
CA PHE A 60 7.49 -2.25 7.36
C PHE A 60 7.81 -0.88 7.98
N ILE A 61 9.10 -0.56 8.09
CA ILE A 61 9.59 0.72 8.63
C ILE A 61 10.26 1.47 7.49
N TRP A 62 9.60 2.49 6.97
CA TRP A 62 9.99 3.14 5.70
C TRP A 62 11.43 3.65 5.69
N ASN A 63 11.92 4.18 6.82
CA ASN A 63 13.26 4.76 6.90
C ASN A 63 14.40 3.70 6.88
N ASN A 64 14.08 2.42 7.11
CA ASN A 64 15.02 1.31 6.91
C ASN A 64 15.13 0.90 5.42
N THR A 65 14.28 1.46 4.56
CA THR A 65 14.19 1.10 3.13
C THR A 65 14.82 2.13 2.21
N VAL A 66 15.49 3.15 2.76
CA VAL A 66 16.02 4.28 1.99
C VAL A 66 17.49 4.51 2.33
N GLY A 67 18.21 5.20 1.45
CA GLY A 67 19.66 5.40 1.58
C GLY A 67 20.48 4.22 1.05
N PRO A 68 21.80 4.20 1.31
CA PRO A 68 22.70 3.17 0.76
C PRO A 68 22.30 1.75 1.17
N LEU A 69 22.33 0.82 0.21
CA LEU A 69 21.87 -0.56 0.40
C LEU A 69 22.55 -1.27 1.58
N GLU A 70 23.86 -1.05 1.75
CA GLU A 70 24.66 -1.65 2.81
C GLU A 70 24.23 -1.23 4.22
N ASN A 71 23.45 -0.15 4.34
CA ASN A 71 22.90 0.36 5.59
C ASN A 71 21.45 -0.08 5.83
N ARG A 72 20.79 -0.68 4.83
CA ARG A 72 19.40 -1.13 4.95
C ARG A 72 19.36 -2.42 5.77
N THR A 73 18.87 -2.31 7.00
CA THR A 73 18.66 -3.48 7.85
C THR A 73 17.38 -4.15 7.39
N GLY A 74 17.53 -5.27 6.66
CA GLY A 74 16.40 -6.07 6.20
C GLY A 74 15.47 -6.52 7.33
N ARG A 75 14.36 -7.15 6.97
CA ARG A 75 13.30 -7.53 7.91
C ARG A 75 12.68 -8.87 7.57
N ARG A 76 12.18 -9.58 8.57
CA ARG A 76 11.36 -10.78 8.33
C ARG A 76 10.07 -10.39 7.60
N GLY A 77 9.72 -11.12 6.55
CA GLY A 77 8.45 -10.94 5.84
C GLY A 77 7.29 -11.76 6.43
N THR A 78 6.07 -11.48 5.98
CA THR A 78 4.84 -12.17 6.42
C THR A 78 4.48 -13.36 5.54
N TRP A 79 4.98 -13.42 4.31
CA TRP A 79 4.71 -14.50 3.34
C TRP A 79 5.73 -15.63 3.46
N THR A 80 6.95 -15.43 2.93
CA THR A 80 8.09 -16.33 3.13
C THR A 80 9.40 -15.54 3.12
N GLY A 81 10.37 -15.97 3.93
CA GLY A 81 11.73 -15.43 3.86
C GLY A 81 11.97 -14.08 4.55
N TYR A 82 13.06 -13.44 4.13
CA TYR A 82 13.58 -12.20 4.68
C TYR A 82 13.64 -11.17 3.56
N ASN A 83 13.12 -9.97 3.81
CA ASN A 83 13.18 -8.85 2.89
C ASN A 83 14.50 -8.12 3.10
N THR A 84 15.31 -7.97 2.05
CA THR A 84 16.55 -7.17 2.09
C THR A 84 16.29 -5.68 2.15
N LEU A 85 15.09 -5.24 1.74
CA LEU A 85 14.68 -3.84 1.57
C LEU A 85 15.47 -3.10 0.48
N GLY A 86 16.06 -3.84 -0.47
CA GLY A 86 16.79 -3.24 -1.57
C GLY A 86 15.88 -2.59 -2.63
N PHE A 87 14.70 -3.15 -2.89
CA PHE A 87 13.61 -2.44 -3.54
C PHE A 87 12.71 -1.82 -2.47
N GLY A 88 13.12 -0.63 -2.03
CA GLY A 88 12.52 0.11 -0.93
C GLY A 88 11.49 1.12 -1.39
N LEU A 89 11.10 2.01 -0.47
CA LEU A 89 10.01 2.95 -0.71
C LEU A 89 10.29 3.91 -1.87
N VAL A 90 11.50 4.45 -1.96
CA VAL A 90 11.88 5.38 -3.04
C VAL A 90 11.90 4.65 -4.38
N GLU A 91 12.48 3.45 -4.43
CA GLU A 91 12.53 2.67 -5.67
C GLU A 91 11.13 2.25 -6.16
N LEU A 92 10.22 1.90 -5.23
CA LEU A 92 8.81 1.62 -5.54
C LEU A 92 8.09 2.84 -6.11
N LEU A 93 8.23 4.01 -5.47
CA LEU A 93 7.57 5.22 -5.92
C LEU A 93 8.11 5.70 -7.28
N SER A 94 9.43 5.67 -7.47
CA SER A 94 10.05 5.98 -8.77
C SER A 94 9.57 5.02 -9.86
N PHE A 95 9.45 3.72 -9.57
CA PHE A 95 8.88 2.76 -10.52
C PHE A 95 7.44 3.13 -10.93
N VAL A 96 6.60 3.54 -9.97
CA VAL A 96 5.22 3.94 -10.25
C VAL A 96 5.16 5.19 -11.14
N GLU A 97 6.04 6.17 -10.91
CA GLU A 97 6.17 7.35 -11.76
C GLU A 97 6.68 7.00 -13.17
N ASP A 98 7.69 6.15 -13.27
CA ASP A 98 8.31 5.72 -14.53
C ASP A 98 7.32 5.00 -15.46
N ILE A 99 6.40 4.20 -14.89
CA ILE A 99 5.34 3.56 -15.68
C ILE A 99 4.13 4.49 -15.95
N GLY A 100 4.18 5.74 -15.49
CA GLY A 100 3.13 6.74 -15.70
C GLY A 100 1.86 6.50 -14.89
N SER A 101 1.97 5.88 -13.72
CA SER A 101 0.84 5.54 -12.84
C SER A 101 0.75 6.47 -11.62
N THR A 102 -0.37 6.43 -10.90
CA THR A 102 -0.55 7.18 -9.64
C THR A 102 -0.30 6.27 -8.43
N PRO A 103 0.54 6.65 -7.46
CA PRO A 103 0.73 5.85 -6.26
C PRO A 103 -0.48 5.95 -5.31
N VAL A 104 -0.90 4.82 -4.75
CA VAL A 104 -1.68 4.73 -3.53
C VAL A 104 -0.73 4.22 -2.44
N LEU A 105 -0.25 5.13 -1.60
CA LEU A 105 0.70 4.82 -0.54
C LEU A 105 -0.02 4.25 0.68
N VAL A 106 0.25 3.00 1.03
CA VAL A 106 -0.28 2.35 2.21
C VAL A 106 0.70 2.55 3.37
N VAL A 107 0.22 3.06 4.51
CA VAL A 107 1.03 3.37 5.68
C VAL A 107 0.64 2.48 6.86
N TYR A 108 1.63 2.11 7.67
CA TYR A 108 1.39 1.29 8.85
C TYR A 108 0.50 2.01 9.88
N ALA A 109 -0.62 1.39 10.26
CA ALA A 109 -1.62 2.01 11.13
C ALA A 109 -1.63 1.46 12.57
N GLY A 110 -0.55 0.82 13.02
CA GLY A 110 -0.45 0.36 14.42
C GLY A 110 -1.07 -1.01 14.69
N TYR A 111 -1.22 -1.86 13.68
CA TYR A 111 -1.67 -3.25 13.83
C TYR A 111 -0.74 -4.23 13.09
N SER A 112 -0.46 -5.37 13.72
CA SER A 112 0.36 -6.46 13.16
C SER A 112 -0.34 -7.81 13.28
N LEU A 113 -0.01 -8.73 12.36
CA LEU A 113 -0.74 -9.97 12.09
C LEU A 113 -0.80 -10.97 13.25
N ASP A 114 0.15 -10.93 14.20
CA ASP A 114 0.08 -11.68 15.47
C ASP A 114 -0.89 -11.04 16.48
N ARG A 115 -1.90 -10.31 15.98
CA ARG A 115 -2.99 -9.69 16.74
C ARG A 115 -2.50 -8.63 17.72
N GLN A 116 -1.46 -7.90 17.35
CA GLN A 116 -0.89 -6.84 18.15
C GLN A 116 -1.42 -5.49 17.68
N ALA A 117 -2.05 -4.75 18.59
CA ALA A 117 -2.42 -3.36 18.35
C ALA A 117 -1.57 -2.45 19.25
N VAL A 118 -1.00 -1.39 18.68
CA VAL A 118 -0.35 -0.32 19.44
C VAL A 118 -1.39 0.32 20.36
N SER A 119 -1.08 0.48 21.64
CA SER A 119 -2.01 1.09 22.60
C SER A 119 -2.31 2.55 22.27
N GLN A 120 -3.50 3.01 22.66
CA GLN A 120 -3.96 4.36 22.33
C GLN A 120 -3.05 5.49 22.85
N ASP A 121 -2.36 5.28 23.97
CA ASP A 121 -1.38 6.22 24.53
C ASP A 121 -0.04 6.25 23.78
N GLN A 122 0.24 5.23 22.96
CA GLN A 122 1.47 5.12 22.16
C GLN A 122 1.26 5.39 20.67
N ILE A 123 0.00 5.48 20.21
CA ILE A 123 -0.32 5.59 18.78
C ILE A 123 0.31 6.81 18.11
N GLN A 124 0.47 7.91 18.85
CA GLN A 124 1.05 9.15 18.33
C GLN A 124 2.47 8.96 17.77
N ILE A 125 3.25 8.02 18.33
CA ILE A 125 4.61 7.72 17.87
C ILE A 125 4.60 7.29 16.39
N TYR A 126 3.58 6.52 16.00
CA TYR A 126 3.41 5.98 14.65
C TYR A 126 2.75 6.99 13.72
N VAL A 127 1.85 7.85 14.22
CA VAL A 127 1.36 9.01 13.46
C VAL A 127 2.52 9.92 13.08
N ASP A 128 3.41 10.23 14.02
CA ASP A 128 4.58 11.09 13.76
C ASP A 128 5.58 10.43 12.80
N GLU A 129 5.64 9.09 12.75
CA GLU A 129 6.45 8.34 11.80
C GLU A 129 5.95 8.51 10.35
N VAL A 130 4.64 8.41 10.15
CA VAL A 130 4.00 8.66 8.84
C VAL A 130 4.09 10.13 8.44
N VAL A 131 4.01 11.05 9.41
CA VAL A 131 4.26 12.47 9.14
C VAL A 131 5.67 12.70 8.62
N ARG A 132 6.69 12.04 9.20
CA ARG A 132 8.07 12.14 8.69
C ARG A 132 8.22 11.52 7.31
N GLU A 133 7.53 10.39 7.06
CA GLU A 133 7.47 9.76 5.74
C GLU A 133 6.93 10.73 4.69
N LEU A 134 5.73 11.26 4.89
CA LEU A 134 5.09 12.19 3.96
C LEU A 134 5.83 13.51 3.82
N ASP A 135 6.44 14.03 4.88
CA ASP A 135 7.29 15.23 4.79
C ASP A 135 8.44 15.02 3.81
N ILE A 136 9.13 13.88 3.87
CA ILE A 136 10.26 13.60 2.99
C ILE A 136 9.79 13.37 1.56
N LEU A 137 8.70 12.62 1.38
CA LEU A 137 8.20 12.30 0.04
C LEU A 137 7.57 13.50 -0.66
N THR A 138 6.95 14.43 0.06
CA THR A 138 6.11 15.50 -0.54
C THR A 138 6.59 16.93 -0.32
N ALA A 139 7.61 17.19 0.53
CA ALA A 139 8.07 18.55 0.80
C ALA A 139 8.46 19.28 -0.50
N SER A 140 8.27 20.59 -0.57
CA SER A 140 8.72 21.34 -1.76
C SER A 140 10.24 21.21 -1.98
N ALA A 141 10.69 21.22 -3.24
CA ALA A 141 12.10 21.30 -3.66
C ALA A 141 12.82 22.60 -3.22
N SER A 142 12.15 23.43 -2.42
CA SER A 142 12.65 24.66 -1.82
C SER A 142 12.87 24.55 -0.30
N ASP A 143 12.51 23.41 0.30
CA ASP A 143 12.82 23.13 1.70
C ASP A 143 14.22 22.52 1.79
N ASN A 144 15.24 23.40 1.87
CA ASN A 144 16.65 23.02 1.82
C ASN A 144 17.05 21.87 2.77
N LYS A 145 16.34 21.66 3.89
CA LYS A 145 16.62 20.54 4.79
C LYS A 145 16.06 19.22 4.26
N MET A 146 14.80 19.24 3.83
CA MET A 146 14.17 18.06 3.25
C MET A 146 14.76 17.73 1.89
N ASP A 147 15.14 18.72 1.09
CA ASP A 147 15.82 18.54 -0.20
C ASP A 147 17.17 17.85 -0.05
N ALA A 148 17.98 18.26 0.93
CA ALA A 148 19.25 17.62 1.20
C ALA A 148 19.06 16.16 1.64
N LEU A 149 18.03 15.89 2.45
CA LEU A 149 17.70 14.53 2.87
C LEU A 149 17.22 13.69 1.69
N ARG A 150 16.31 14.22 0.88
CA ARG A 150 15.80 13.59 -0.35
C ARG A 150 16.91 13.27 -1.35
N ALA A 151 17.79 14.23 -1.60
CA ALA A 151 18.97 14.03 -2.45
C ALA A 151 19.89 12.93 -1.91
N TYR A 152 20.09 12.87 -0.59
CA TYR A 152 20.83 11.77 0.04
C TYR A 152 20.13 10.40 -0.13
N LEU A 153 18.80 10.39 -0.16
CA LEU A 153 17.99 9.21 -0.40
C LEU A 153 17.79 8.88 -1.90
N SER A 154 18.54 9.55 -2.79
CA SER A 154 18.42 9.39 -4.26
C SER A 154 17.05 9.74 -4.83
N CYS A 155 16.32 10.64 -4.17
CA CYS A 155 15.01 11.14 -4.58
C CYS A 155 15.06 12.68 -4.65
N SER A 156 15.42 13.29 -5.78
CA SER A 156 15.64 14.75 -5.82
C SER A 156 14.35 15.59 -5.86
N GLU A 157 13.30 15.06 -6.49
CA GLU A 157 12.01 15.75 -6.65
C GLU A 157 10.96 15.18 -5.67
N PRO A 158 9.97 15.98 -5.23
CA PRO A 158 8.83 15.45 -4.48
C PRO A 158 7.94 14.56 -5.33
N PHE A 159 7.44 13.49 -4.73
CA PHE A 159 6.46 12.59 -5.34
C PHE A 159 5.04 13.20 -5.32
N ASP A 160 4.26 12.97 -6.38
CA ASP A 160 2.83 13.32 -6.44
C ASP A 160 1.96 12.29 -5.68
N ILE A 161 1.95 12.40 -4.35
CA ILE A 161 1.14 11.52 -3.48
C ILE A 161 -0.21 12.19 -3.22
N ARG A 162 -1.26 11.68 -3.88
CA ARG A 162 -2.65 12.17 -3.73
C ARG A 162 -3.54 11.24 -2.91
N TYR A 163 -3.12 10.00 -2.72
CA TYR A 163 -3.89 8.95 -2.03
C TYR A 163 -3.00 8.24 -1.01
N VAL A 164 -3.47 8.17 0.23
CA VAL A 164 -2.80 7.45 1.32
C VAL A 164 -3.81 6.52 2.00
N GLU A 165 -3.51 5.24 2.06
CA GLU A 165 -4.33 4.24 2.76
C GLU A 165 -3.76 3.98 4.15
N ILE A 166 -4.61 4.01 5.17
CA ILE A 166 -4.21 3.93 6.57
C ILE A 166 -4.46 2.51 7.09
N GLY A 167 -3.41 1.71 7.08
CA GLY A 167 -3.42 0.30 7.49
C GLY A 167 -3.67 -0.64 6.31
N ASN A 168 -3.83 -1.93 6.62
CA ASN A 168 -4.20 -2.97 5.68
C ASN A 168 -5.25 -3.87 6.34
N GLU A 169 -6.31 -4.23 5.63
CA GLU A 169 -7.31 -5.24 6.02
C GLU A 169 -7.82 -5.19 7.48
N GLU A 170 -8.09 -3.99 8.00
CA GLU A 170 -8.44 -3.77 9.40
C GLU A 170 -9.85 -4.29 9.75
N PHE A 171 -10.55 -4.89 8.78
CA PHE A 171 -11.77 -5.67 8.95
C PHE A 171 -11.55 -7.07 9.53
N PHE A 172 -10.32 -7.61 9.54
CA PHE A 172 -10.05 -8.94 10.10
C PHE A 172 -9.99 -8.95 11.62
N ASN A 173 -10.76 -9.84 12.25
CA ASN A 173 -10.76 -9.99 13.70
C ASN A 173 -9.39 -10.41 14.26
N PRO A 174 -8.92 -9.81 15.37
CA PRO A 174 -9.60 -8.83 16.21
C PRO A 174 -9.35 -7.36 15.84
N SER A 175 -8.71 -7.03 14.72
CA SER A 175 -8.30 -5.66 14.40
C SER A 175 -9.39 -4.58 14.51
N PRO A 176 -10.66 -4.82 14.10
CA PRO A 176 -11.74 -3.85 14.22
C PRO A 176 -11.90 -3.27 15.63
N SER A 177 -11.55 -4.02 16.69
CA SER A 177 -11.68 -3.55 18.08
C SER A 177 -10.71 -2.42 18.46
N SER A 178 -9.70 -2.16 17.63
CA SER A 178 -8.70 -1.12 17.85
C SER A 178 -8.67 -0.06 16.74
N TYR A 179 -9.16 -0.39 15.54
CA TYR A 179 -9.05 0.50 14.39
C TYR A 179 -9.73 1.84 14.61
N GLY A 180 -10.82 1.91 15.38
CA GLY A 180 -11.52 3.17 15.68
C GLY A 180 -10.62 4.29 16.24
N TYR A 181 -9.83 4.00 17.28
CA TYR A 181 -8.92 5.01 17.85
C TYR A 181 -7.67 5.22 17.00
N ARG A 182 -7.19 4.17 16.30
CA ARG A 182 -6.03 4.27 15.41
C ARG A 182 -6.35 5.14 14.21
N TRP A 183 -7.42 4.83 13.47
CA TRP A 183 -7.96 5.65 12.40
C TRP A 183 -8.14 7.10 12.84
N PHE A 184 -8.79 7.35 13.98
CA PHE A 184 -9.00 8.71 14.46
C PHE A 184 -7.67 9.46 14.66
N ALA A 185 -6.68 8.83 15.30
CA ALA A 185 -5.37 9.45 15.53
C ALA A 185 -4.63 9.75 14.21
N PHE A 186 -4.55 8.78 13.30
CA PHE A 186 -3.89 8.96 12.00
C PHE A 186 -4.64 9.96 11.12
N HIS A 187 -5.93 9.78 10.89
CA HIS A 187 -6.71 10.66 10.02
C HIS A 187 -6.70 12.10 10.54
N SER A 188 -6.88 12.32 11.84
CA SER A 188 -6.86 13.68 12.41
C SER A 188 -5.49 14.35 12.31
N GLY A 189 -4.40 13.62 12.61
CA GLY A 189 -3.04 14.15 12.53
C GLY A 189 -2.59 14.42 11.10
N LEU A 190 -2.96 13.56 10.16
CA LEU A 190 -2.52 13.67 8.76
C LEU A 190 -3.38 14.65 7.95
N SER A 191 -4.71 14.61 8.07
CA SER A 191 -5.60 15.47 7.26
C SER A 191 -5.43 16.97 7.52
N GLN A 192 -5.03 17.35 8.73
CA GLN A 192 -4.72 18.75 9.06
C GLN A 192 -3.45 19.24 8.35
N LYS A 193 -2.45 18.36 8.20
CA LYS A 193 -1.15 18.72 7.63
C LYS A 193 -1.10 18.55 6.11
N TYR A 194 -1.83 17.57 5.58
CA TYR A 194 -1.86 17.22 4.16
C TYR A 194 -3.30 17.31 3.60
N PRO A 195 -3.88 18.51 3.52
CA PRO A 195 -5.28 18.70 3.12
C PRO A 195 -5.59 18.30 1.67
N ASN A 196 -4.56 18.11 0.84
CA ASN A 196 -4.69 17.71 -0.56
C ASN A 196 -4.60 16.18 -0.75
N ILE A 197 -4.34 15.41 0.31
CA ILE A 197 -4.30 13.95 0.27
C ILE A 197 -5.69 13.41 0.64
N THR A 198 -6.18 12.46 -0.17
CA THR A 198 -7.35 11.66 0.20
C THR A 198 -6.89 10.46 1.02
N PHE A 199 -7.34 10.40 2.28
CA PHE A 199 -7.04 9.28 3.18
C PHE A 199 -8.08 8.16 3.04
N ILE A 200 -7.61 6.94 2.87
CA ILE A 200 -8.43 5.76 2.59
C ILE A 200 -8.42 4.88 3.84
N ALA A 201 -9.60 4.58 4.37
CA ALA A 201 -9.77 3.61 5.45
C ALA A 201 -9.76 2.20 4.86
N THR A 202 -9.35 1.19 5.61
CA THR A 202 -9.43 -0.21 5.15
C THR A 202 -10.69 -0.90 5.65
N THR A 203 -11.50 -0.23 6.48
CA THR A 203 -12.83 -0.70 6.90
C THR A 203 -13.68 0.44 7.42
N THR A 204 -15.01 0.30 7.34
CA THR A 204 -15.99 1.19 7.99
C THR A 204 -16.61 0.60 9.25
N GLN A 205 -16.26 -0.63 9.65
CA GLN A 205 -16.94 -1.36 10.74
C GLN A 205 -16.82 -0.69 12.12
N SER A 206 -15.77 0.09 12.35
CA SER A 206 -15.42 0.66 13.66
C SER A 206 -15.10 2.15 13.63
N ILE A 207 -15.46 2.84 12.54
CA ILE A 207 -15.22 4.27 12.33
C ILE A 207 -16.51 4.97 11.89
N GLU A 208 -16.68 6.24 12.26
CA GLU A 208 -17.89 6.99 11.90
C GLU A 208 -17.87 7.50 10.46
N THR A 209 -16.73 8.03 10.01
CA THR A 209 -16.60 8.64 8.68
C THR A 209 -15.20 8.43 8.09
N SER A 210 -15.14 8.35 6.76
CA SER A 210 -13.93 8.37 5.95
C SER A 210 -14.28 8.92 4.55
N PRO A 211 -13.38 9.66 3.86
CA PRO A 211 -13.67 10.09 2.50
C PRO A 211 -13.63 8.91 1.50
N ALA A 212 -12.86 7.86 1.80
CA ALA A 212 -12.78 6.65 0.99
C ALA A 212 -12.54 5.39 1.84
N VAL A 213 -12.91 4.23 1.30
CA VAL A 213 -12.67 2.92 1.90
C VAL A 213 -12.11 1.95 0.86
N ASP A 214 -11.15 1.13 1.26
CA ASP A 214 -10.64 0.02 0.45
C ASP A 214 -11.51 -1.23 0.60
N ASP A 215 -11.75 -1.92 -0.50
CA ASP A 215 -12.59 -3.11 -0.62
C ASP A 215 -11.78 -4.24 -1.26
N HIS A 216 -11.68 -5.35 -0.52
CA HIS A 216 -10.88 -6.51 -0.87
C HIS A 216 -11.77 -7.71 -1.20
N ASN A 217 -11.62 -8.30 -2.38
CA ASN A 217 -12.45 -9.41 -2.85
C ASN A 217 -11.62 -10.52 -3.49
N TYR A 218 -11.30 -11.56 -2.71
CA TYR A 218 -10.67 -12.79 -3.20
C TYR A 218 -11.70 -13.92 -3.23
N GLU A 219 -12.33 -14.12 -4.39
CA GLU A 219 -13.59 -14.85 -4.49
C GLU A 219 -13.63 -15.78 -5.73
N VAL A 220 -14.70 -16.58 -5.86
CA VAL A 220 -14.96 -17.40 -7.07
C VAL A 220 -15.47 -16.54 -8.25
N PRO A 221 -15.34 -16.98 -9.52
CA PRO A 221 -15.88 -16.25 -10.67
C PRO A 221 -17.35 -15.84 -10.55
N LEU A 222 -18.21 -16.73 -10.02
CA LEU A 222 -19.64 -16.45 -9.90
C LEU A 222 -19.94 -15.28 -8.94
N PHE A 223 -19.10 -15.06 -7.92
CA PHE A 223 -19.22 -13.89 -7.05
C PHE A 223 -19.06 -12.60 -7.85
N PHE A 224 -18.03 -12.48 -8.68
CA PHE A 224 -17.78 -11.29 -9.49
C PHE A 224 -18.90 -11.05 -10.52
N ILE A 225 -19.39 -12.12 -11.15
CA ILE A 225 -20.54 -12.03 -12.08
C ILE A 225 -21.77 -11.49 -11.36
N ASN A 226 -22.11 -12.03 -10.18
CA ASN A 226 -23.28 -11.61 -9.41
C ASN A 226 -23.14 -10.20 -8.83
N ASN A 227 -21.92 -9.76 -8.56
CA ASN A 227 -21.61 -8.47 -7.97
C ASN A 227 -21.15 -7.42 -8.99
N PHE A 228 -21.25 -7.68 -10.30
CA PHE A 228 -20.79 -6.76 -11.36
C PHE A 228 -21.30 -5.31 -11.22
N CYS A 229 -22.50 -5.13 -10.65
CA CYS A 229 -23.12 -3.81 -10.41
C CYS A 229 -23.16 -3.40 -8.93
N SER A 230 -22.38 -4.02 -8.05
CA SER A 230 -22.39 -3.75 -6.60
C SER A 230 -22.18 -2.28 -6.29
N TYR A 231 -21.15 -1.65 -6.88
CA TYR A 231 -20.82 -0.24 -6.63
C TYR A 231 -21.85 0.76 -7.17
N LYS A 232 -22.79 0.35 -8.04
CA LYS A 232 -23.91 1.22 -8.44
C LYS A 232 -24.87 1.49 -7.28
N LYS A 233 -24.88 0.62 -6.27
CA LYS A 233 -25.75 0.71 -5.10
C LYS A 233 -25.15 1.55 -3.97
N VAL A 234 -23.86 1.87 -4.03
CA VAL A 234 -23.19 2.72 -3.04
C VAL A 234 -23.73 4.15 -3.17
N PRO A 235 -24.40 4.69 -2.14
CA PRO A 235 -24.87 6.07 -2.13
C PRO A 235 -23.74 7.06 -2.44
N ARG A 236 -24.05 8.14 -3.15
CA ARG A 236 -23.01 9.14 -3.50
C ARG A 236 -22.49 9.94 -2.29
N SER A 237 -23.25 9.93 -1.20
CA SER A 237 -22.92 10.47 0.12
C SER A 237 -21.96 9.60 0.92
N ASP A 238 -21.87 8.31 0.57
CA ASP A 238 -21.04 7.35 1.28
C ASP A 238 -19.57 7.52 0.84
N PRO A 239 -18.61 6.96 1.62
CA PRO A 239 -17.21 6.97 1.23
C PRO A 239 -17.00 6.45 -0.19
N LYS A 240 -16.05 7.03 -0.91
CA LYS A 240 -15.64 6.48 -2.22
C LYS A 240 -15.03 5.10 -1.99
N VAL A 241 -15.25 4.19 -2.93
CA VAL A 241 -14.70 2.83 -2.82
C VAL A 241 -13.49 2.71 -3.74
N LEU A 242 -12.35 2.35 -3.15
CA LEU A 242 -11.20 1.80 -3.85
C LEU A 242 -11.40 0.28 -3.89
N ALA A 243 -11.28 -0.34 -5.06
CA ALA A 243 -11.17 -1.79 -5.17
C ALA A 243 -9.69 -2.14 -5.20
N GLY A 244 -9.05 -2.11 -4.03
CA GLY A 244 -7.60 -2.15 -3.86
C GLY A 244 -7.03 -3.54 -4.00
N GLU A 245 -7.79 -4.58 -3.65
CA GLU A 245 -7.40 -5.97 -3.86
C GLU A 245 -8.57 -6.79 -4.42
N PHE A 246 -8.38 -7.45 -5.57
CA PHE A 246 -9.35 -8.43 -6.04
C PHE A 246 -8.73 -9.45 -6.96
N SER A 247 -9.15 -10.70 -6.83
CA SER A 247 -8.75 -11.77 -7.74
C SER A 247 -9.69 -12.96 -7.65
N VAL A 248 -9.73 -13.76 -8.70
CA VAL A 248 -10.27 -15.12 -8.65
C VAL A 248 -9.18 -16.03 -8.08
N THR A 249 -9.36 -16.51 -6.84
CA THR A 249 -8.32 -17.27 -6.12
C THR A 249 -8.62 -18.76 -6.00
N ASN A 250 -9.81 -19.21 -6.37
CA ASN A 250 -10.15 -20.61 -6.50
C ASN A 250 -11.20 -20.84 -7.59
N ASP A 251 -11.19 -22.06 -8.14
CA ASP A 251 -11.97 -22.51 -9.29
C ASP A 251 -12.95 -23.63 -8.93
N ASP A 252 -13.33 -23.79 -7.65
CA ASP A 252 -14.48 -24.66 -7.28
C ASP A 252 -15.79 -23.98 -7.66
N ASP A 253 -15.96 -24.05 -8.96
CA ASP A 253 -17.01 -23.56 -9.79
C ASP A 253 -17.89 -24.74 -10.21
N SER A 254 -18.14 -25.73 -9.35
CA SER A 254 -18.96 -26.93 -9.64
C SER A 254 -20.43 -26.65 -10.03
N LYS A 255 -20.75 -25.40 -10.38
CA LYS A 255 -21.98 -24.88 -11.00
C LYS A 255 -21.76 -23.84 -12.11
N LEU A 256 -20.54 -23.58 -12.60
CA LEU A 256 -20.34 -22.68 -13.73
C LEU A 256 -20.90 -23.33 -15.00
N ASN A 257 -22.11 -22.93 -15.38
CA ASN A 257 -22.58 -23.10 -16.75
C ASN A 257 -21.94 -22.02 -17.61
N ASN A 258 -21.38 -22.46 -18.74
CA ASN A 258 -20.79 -21.61 -19.76
C ASN A 258 -21.76 -20.47 -20.14
N PRO A 259 -21.38 -19.18 -19.99
CA PRO A 259 -22.24 -18.06 -20.37
C PRO A 259 -22.47 -17.95 -21.89
N PHE A 260 -21.85 -18.82 -22.69
CA PHE A 260 -22.08 -18.99 -24.13
C PHE A 260 -22.75 -20.31 -24.51
N ASP A 261 -23.13 -21.15 -23.54
CA ASP A 261 -23.97 -22.32 -23.84
C ASP A 261 -25.41 -21.85 -24.03
N SER A 262 -25.75 -21.64 -25.30
CA SER A 262 -27.09 -21.36 -25.79
C SER A 262 -28.05 -22.51 -25.48
N GLY A 263 -29.08 -22.20 -24.69
CA GLY A 263 -30.38 -22.86 -24.67
C GLY A 263 -31.47 -21.80 -24.73
#